data_AF-A0AA36GEA8-F1
#
_entry.id   AF-A0AA36GEA8-F1
#
_cell.length_a   1.000
_cell.length_b   1.000
_cell.length_c   1.000
_cell.angle_alpha   90.00
_cell.angle_beta   90.00
_cell.angle_gamma   90.00
#
_symmetry.space_group_name_H-M   'P 1'
#
loop_
_entity.id
_entity.type
_entity.pdbx_description
1 polymer ?
#
loop_
_entity_poly.entity_id
_entity_poly.type
_entity_poly.pdbx_seq_one_letter_code
_entity_poly.pdbx_strand_id
1 'polypeptide(L)'
;MRGAVELFIVSELIALAYAQLPTQTPVVTCADRKDGRNLSCYTCMGRDLQNCASGLACCSGSCFKLIDKKHEVVLKGCTLANEEDASMKVRTLPVPLYWTKGEKVEGESYFCKSGDFCNEAPVSKWFLSTAALVLTKFLF
;
A
#
# COMPACT_ATOMS: atom_id res chain seq x y z
N MET A 1 55.68 15.39 20.24
CA MET A 1 54.94 14.31 19.54
C MET A 1 53.58 14.05 20.21
N ARG A 2 52.73 15.08 20.36
CA ARG A 2 51.37 14.95 20.94
C ARG A 2 50.28 15.52 20.02
N GLY A 3 50.58 16.54 19.20
CA GLY A 3 49.59 17.15 18.29
C GLY A 3 49.35 16.41 16.97
N ALA A 4 50.21 15.46 16.57
CA ALA A 4 50.01 14.71 15.32
C ALA A 4 49.06 13.51 15.48
N VAL A 5 48.96 12.93 16.68
CA VAL A 5 48.13 11.75 16.94
C VAL A 5 46.65 12.10 17.06
N GLU A 6 46.32 13.28 17.59
CA GLU A 6 44.92 13.72 17.69
C GLU A 6 44.29 14.02 16.33
N LEU A 7 45.04 14.54 15.35
CA LEU A 7 44.48 14.91 14.04
C LEU A 7 44.02 13.69 13.21
N PHE A 8 44.68 12.53 13.35
CA PHE A 8 44.33 11.32 12.61
C PHE A 8 43.04 10.65 13.12
N ILE A 9 42.78 10.71 14.43
CA ILE A 9 41.59 10.08 15.03
C ILE A 9 40.30 10.85 14.65
N VAL A 10 40.37 12.18 14.55
CA VAL A 10 39.20 12.99 14.15
C VAL A 10 38.81 12.71 12.68
N SER A 11 39.79 12.50 11.80
CA SER A 11 39.57 12.21 10.37
C SER A 11 38.82 10.89 10.12
N GLU A 12 39.18 9.82 10.81
CA GLU A 12 38.55 8.50 10.61
C GLU A 12 37.16 8.41 11.27
N LEU A 13 36.94 9.10 12.39
CA LEU A 13 35.62 9.18 13.03
C LEU A 13 34.60 9.94 12.17
N ILE A 14 35.04 10.96 11.44
CA ILE A 14 34.19 11.71 10.51
C ILE A 14 33.76 10.81 9.34
N ALA A 15 34.66 9.98 8.79
CA ALA A 15 34.33 9.07 7.69
C ALA A 15 33.30 7.98 8.08
N LEU A 16 33.37 7.47 9.32
CA LEU A 16 32.39 6.53 9.85
C LEU A 16 31.01 7.18 10.08
N ALA A 17 30.96 8.45 10.46
CA ALA A 17 29.70 9.18 10.62
C ALA A 17 28.93 9.40 9.30
N TYR A 18 29.63 9.51 8.17
CA TYR A 18 28.99 9.67 6.85
C TYR A 18 28.61 8.35 6.18
N ALA A 19 29.17 7.20 6.59
CA ALA A 19 28.85 5.90 6.01
C ALA A 19 27.49 5.32 6.45
N GLN A 20 26.80 5.97 7.41
CA GLN A 20 25.59 5.45 8.05
C GLN A 20 24.32 6.26 7.74
N LEU A 21 24.38 7.25 6.85
CA LEU A 21 23.16 7.87 6.37
C LEU A 21 22.41 6.83 5.52
N PRO A 22 21.20 6.39 5.93
CA PRO A 22 20.37 5.62 5.01
C PRO A 22 20.14 6.51 3.80
N THR A 23 20.57 6.07 2.61
CA THR A 23 20.13 6.67 1.36
C THR A 23 18.63 6.43 1.26
N GLN A 24 17.84 7.33 1.84
CA GLN A 24 16.39 7.28 1.81
C GLN A 24 16.01 7.62 0.37
N THR A 25 15.85 6.59 -0.46
CA THR A 25 15.37 6.77 -1.83
C THR A 25 14.01 7.47 -1.73
N PRO A 26 13.80 8.60 -2.43
CA PRO A 26 12.52 9.29 -2.39
C PRO A 26 11.44 8.32 -2.87
N VAL A 27 10.44 8.07 -2.03
CA VAL A 27 9.25 7.31 -2.43
C VAL A 27 8.57 8.13 -3.52
N VAL A 28 8.48 7.59 -4.73
CA VAL A 28 7.84 8.27 -5.86
C VAL A 28 6.34 8.29 -5.62
N THR A 29 5.76 9.49 -5.46
CA THR A 29 4.32 9.70 -5.27
C THR A 29 3.72 10.52 -6.40
N CYS A 30 2.40 10.63 -6.40
CA CYS A 30 1.63 11.37 -7.40
C CYS A 30 1.21 12.78 -6.94
N ALA A 31 1.63 13.21 -5.76
CA ALA A 31 1.14 14.42 -5.09
C ALA A 31 1.25 15.71 -5.94
N ASP A 32 2.32 15.84 -6.72
CA ASP A 32 2.61 17.05 -7.51
C ASP A 32 2.00 17.05 -8.92
N ARG A 33 1.13 16.10 -9.24
CA ARG A 33 0.48 16.06 -10.55
C ARG A 33 -0.56 17.17 -10.70
N LYS A 34 -0.58 17.77 -11.90
CA LYS A 34 -1.52 18.85 -12.27
C LYS A 34 -2.76 18.35 -13.03
N ASP A 35 -2.81 17.07 -13.34
CA ASP A 35 -3.89 16.43 -14.10
C ASP A 35 -5.03 15.89 -13.21
N GLY A 36 -5.00 16.19 -11.91
CA GLY A 36 -5.97 15.74 -10.92
C GLY A 36 -5.77 14.30 -10.44
N ARG A 37 -4.71 13.60 -10.88
CA ARG A 37 -4.38 12.24 -10.44
C ARG A 37 -3.36 12.26 -9.31
N ASN A 38 -3.76 12.75 -8.14
CA ASN A 38 -2.83 13.03 -7.05
C ASN A 38 -2.71 11.87 -6.04
N LEU A 39 -3.56 10.85 -6.16
CA LEU A 39 -3.57 9.68 -5.27
C LEU A 39 -2.65 8.59 -5.83
N SER A 40 -1.65 8.16 -5.06
CA SER A 40 -0.77 7.04 -5.42
C SER A 40 -1.39 5.73 -4.95
N CYS A 41 -1.52 4.73 -5.82
CA CYS A 41 -2.04 3.42 -5.46
C CYS A 41 -1.13 2.30 -5.97
N TYR A 42 -1.12 1.17 -5.26
CA TYR A 42 -0.52 -0.04 -5.81
C TYR A 42 -1.36 -0.60 -6.97
N THR A 43 -0.68 -1.09 -7.99
CA THR A 43 -1.31 -1.81 -9.12
C THR A 43 -0.60 -3.12 -9.35
N CYS A 44 -1.22 -4.20 -8.90
CA CYS A 44 -0.60 -5.52 -8.90
C CYS A 44 -1.65 -6.61 -8.78
N MET A 45 -1.23 -7.82 -9.13
CA MET A 45 -2.02 -9.05 -9.02
C MET A 45 -1.21 -10.08 -8.24
N GLY A 46 -1.62 -10.37 -7.00
CA GLY A 46 -1.07 -11.44 -6.17
C GLY A 46 -1.85 -12.75 -6.38
N ARG A 47 -1.15 -13.88 -6.39
CA ARG A 47 -1.73 -15.23 -6.37
C ARG A 47 -1.71 -15.78 -4.94
N ASP A 48 -2.41 -16.87 -4.71
CA ASP A 48 -2.48 -17.56 -3.42
C ASP A 48 -2.89 -16.62 -2.27
N LEU A 49 -3.79 -15.67 -2.59
CA LEU A 49 -4.23 -14.57 -1.71
C LEU A 49 -3.09 -13.71 -1.13
N GLN A 50 -1.90 -13.76 -1.72
CA GLN A 50 -0.73 -13.00 -1.27
C GLN A 50 -0.93 -11.50 -1.51
N ASN A 51 -0.66 -10.69 -0.47
CA ASN A 51 -0.70 -9.24 -0.60
C ASN A 51 0.47 -8.75 -1.46
N CYS A 52 0.17 -8.20 -2.63
CA CYS A 52 1.18 -7.55 -3.48
C CYS A 52 1.30 -6.06 -3.13
N ALA A 53 2.53 -5.53 -3.14
CA ALA A 53 2.85 -4.13 -2.87
C ALA A 53 3.82 -3.61 -3.95
N SER A 54 3.39 -3.73 -5.20
CA SER A 54 4.18 -3.34 -6.37
C SER A 54 3.33 -2.57 -7.36
N GLY A 55 4.02 -1.87 -8.27
CA GLY A 55 3.40 -1.00 -9.27
C GLY A 55 2.92 0.32 -8.66
N LEU A 56 3.17 1.43 -9.35
CA LEU A 56 2.66 2.75 -9.00
C LEU A 56 1.65 3.19 -10.05
N ALA A 57 0.44 3.52 -9.62
CA ALA A 57 -0.55 4.19 -10.45
C ALA A 57 -1.02 5.48 -9.78
N CYS A 58 -1.06 6.56 -10.56
CA CYS A 58 -1.65 7.83 -10.14
C CYS A 58 -3.13 7.84 -10.51
N CYS A 59 -4.00 7.84 -9.50
CA CYS A 59 -5.45 7.76 -9.67
C CYS A 59 -6.12 9.12 -9.43
N SER A 60 -7.17 9.41 -10.18
CA SER A 60 -8.05 10.57 -9.97
C SER A 60 -9.24 10.27 -9.03
N GLY A 61 -9.62 9.00 -8.92
CA GLY A 61 -10.72 8.54 -8.08
C GLY A 61 -10.22 7.90 -6.78
N SER A 62 -10.42 6.59 -6.64
CA SER A 62 -10.06 5.83 -5.45
C SER A 62 -9.07 4.71 -5.78
N CYS A 63 -8.26 4.28 -4.81
CA CYS A 63 -7.60 3.00 -4.88
C CYS A 63 -8.62 1.89 -4.61
N PHE A 64 -8.40 0.71 -5.19
CA PHE A 64 -9.10 -0.50 -4.78
C PHE A 64 -8.17 -1.66 -4.47
N LYS A 65 -8.67 -2.58 -3.65
CA LYS A 65 -8.13 -3.92 -3.42
C LYS A 65 -9.29 -4.92 -3.54
N LEU A 66 -9.22 -5.83 -4.50
CA LEU A 66 -10.21 -6.87 -4.73
C LEU A 66 -9.65 -8.21 -4.25
N ILE A 67 -10.47 -8.93 -3.47
CA ILE A 67 -10.16 -10.28 -2.99
C ILE A 67 -11.08 -11.29 -3.68
N ASP A 68 -10.50 -12.08 -4.58
CA ASP A 68 -11.16 -13.18 -5.27
C ASP A 68 -10.78 -14.48 -4.56
N LYS A 69 -11.66 -14.94 -3.66
CA LYS A 69 -11.44 -16.17 -2.89
C LYS A 69 -11.58 -17.43 -3.74
N LYS A 70 -12.32 -17.37 -4.84
CA LYS A 70 -12.56 -18.52 -5.72
C LYS A 70 -11.30 -18.88 -6.49
N HIS A 71 -10.57 -17.87 -6.96
CA HIS A 71 -9.36 -18.04 -7.74
C HIS A 71 -8.06 -17.76 -6.97
N GLU A 72 -8.19 -17.44 -5.67
CA GLU A 72 -7.10 -17.09 -4.77
C GLU A 72 -6.27 -15.89 -5.26
N VAL A 73 -6.94 -14.85 -5.74
CA VAL A 73 -6.29 -13.65 -6.30
C VAL A 73 -6.54 -12.43 -5.42
N VAL A 74 -5.49 -11.63 -5.22
CA VAL A 74 -5.59 -10.24 -4.76
C VAL A 74 -5.27 -9.32 -5.91
N LEU A 75 -6.20 -8.46 -6.32
CA LEU A 75 -5.97 -7.48 -7.37
C LEU A 75 -6.07 -6.06 -6.84
N LYS A 76 -5.14 -5.19 -7.21
CA LYS A 76 -5.09 -3.80 -6.78
C LYS A 76 -5.04 -2.86 -7.97
N GLY A 77 -5.63 -1.67 -7.84
CA GLY A 77 -5.56 -0.64 -8.86
C GLY A 77 -6.34 0.62 -8.53
N CYS A 78 -6.67 1.36 -9.59
CA CYS A 78 -7.43 2.61 -9.54
C CYS A 78 -8.88 2.43 -10.00
N THR A 79 -9.79 3.22 -9.44
CA THR A 79 -11.07 3.55 -10.07
C THR A 79 -11.06 4.99 -10.58
N LEU A 80 -11.83 5.25 -11.63
CA LEU A 80 -12.13 6.62 -12.07
C LEU A 80 -13.17 7.30 -11.15
N ALA A 81 -14.08 6.50 -10.60
CA ALA A 81 -15.10 6.98 -9.68
C ALA A 81 -14.52 7.22 -8.28
N ASN A 82 -15.03 8.26 -7.62
CA ASN A 82 -14.81 8.51 -6.20
C ASN A 82 -15.73 7.60 -5.38
N GLU A 83 -15.23 6.42 -5.06
CA GLU A 83 -15.93 5.46 -4.22
C GLU A 83 -15.83 5.89 -2.74
N GLU A 84 -16.80 5.47 -1.94
CA GLU A 84 -16.79 5.76 -0.50
C GLU A 84 -15.61 5.04 0.18
N ASP A 85 -14.94 5.73 1.09
CA ASP A 85 -13.76 5.20 1.79
C ASP A 85 -14.17 4.02 2.67
N ALA A 86 -13.39 2.94 2.64
CA ALA A 86 -13.71 1.68 3.30
C ALA A 86 -15.03 1.00 2.85
N SER A 87 -15.58 1.38 1.69
CA SER A 87 -16.74 0.67 1.14
C SER A 87 -16.33 -0.68 0.52
N MET A 88 -17.23 -1.66 0.65
CA MET A 88 -17.08 -3.01 0.07
C MET A 88 -18.14 -3.22 -1.01
N LYS A 89 -17.71 -3.60 -2.23
CA LYS A 89 -18.63 -3.96 -3.32
C LYS A 89 -18.14 -5.21 -4.03
N VAL A 90 -19.05 -6.13 -4.34
CA VAL A 90 -18.74 -7.27 -5.21
C VAL A 90 -18.61 -6.76 -6.64
N ARG A 91 -17.51 -7.10 -7.33
CA ARG A 91 -17.27 -6.70 -8.72
C ARG A 91 -16.61 -7.84 -9.49
N THR A 92 -16.99 -7.96 -10.76
CA THR A 92 -16.26 -8.74 -11.76
C THR A 92 -15.45 -7.77 -12.61
N LEU A 93 -14.14 -7.98 -12.70
CA LEU A 93 -13.23 -7.16 -13.50
C LEU A 93 -12.93 -7.87 -14.83
N PRO A 94 -12.71 -7.13 -15.93
CA PRO A 94 -12.41 -7.72 -17.24
C PRO A 94 -10.96 -8.23 -17.34
N VAL A 95 -10.44 -8.82 -16.27
CA VAL A 95 -9.10 -9.41 -16.18
C VAL A 95 -9.24 -10.92 -16.31
N PRO A 96 -8.90 -11.52 -17.47
CA PRO A 96 -9.00 -12.95 -17.64
C PRO A 96 -7.87 -13.67 -16.89
N LEU A 97 -8.20 -14.81 -16.31
CA LEU A 97 -7.29 -15.69 -15.61
C LEU A 97 -6.87 -16.84 -16.54
N TYR A 98 -5.57 -16.93 -16.83
CA TYR A 98 -5.06 -17.90 -17.81
C TYR A 98 -5.20 -19.35 -17.34
N TRP A 99 -5.25 -19.59 -16.02
CA TRP A 99 -5.31 -20.94 -15.43
C TRP A 99 -6.74 -21.47 -15.22
N THR A 100 -7.76 -20.66 -15.45
CA THR A 100 -9.17 -21.03 -15.27
C THR A 100 -9.97 -20.92 -16.57
N LYS A 101 -9.34 -21.19 -17.72
CA LYS A 101 -10.01 -21.19 -19.03
C LYS A 101 -10.69 -19.84 -19.37
N GLY A 102 -10.10 -18.73 -18.92
CA GLY A 102 -10.59 -17.39 -19.24
C GLY A 102 -11.69 -16.87 -18.32
N GLU A 103 -11.95 -17.52 -17.18
CA GLU A 103 -12.76 -16.91 -16.12
C GLU A 103 -12.13 -15.57 -15.69
N LYS A 104 -12.99 -14.67 -15.24
CA LYS A 104 -12.62 -13.31 -14.87
C LYS A 104 -12.42 -13.21 -13.36
N VAL A 105 -11.57 -12.27 -12.95
CA VAL A 105 -11.43 -11.91 -11.54
C VAL A 105 -12.76 -11.40 -11.01
N GLU A 106 -13.25 -12.01 -9.93
CA GLU A 106 -14.52 -11.64 -9.29
C GLU A 106 -14.39 -11.74 -7.77
N GLY A 107 -14.77 -10.68 -7.06
CA GLY A 107 -14.66 -10.68 -5.62
C GLY A 107 -15.06 -9.39 -4.94
N GLU A 108 -14.82 -9.36 -3.63
CA GLU A 108 -15.09 -8.20 -2.80
C GLU A 108 -14.00 -7.14 -3.01
N SER A 109 -14.39 -5.98 -3.50
CA SER A 109 -13.53 -4.81 -3.69
C SER A 109 -13.66 -3.84 -2.54
N TYR A 110 -12.54 -3.50 -1.93
CA TYR A 110 -12.38 -2.49 -0.90
C TYR A 110 -11.84 -1.22 -1.53
N PHE A 111 -12.50 -0.08 -1.31
CA PHE A 111 -12.06 1.20 -1.84
C PHE A 111 -11.44 2.06 -0.75
N CYS A 112 -10.43 2.84 -1.12
CA CYS A 112 -9.88 3.85 -0.24
C CYS A 112 -9.42 5.08 -1.00
N LYS A 113 -9.46 6.23 -0.32
CA LYS A 113 -9.07 7.54 -0.88
C LYS A 113 -8.13 8.35 0.01
N SER A 114 -7.98 7.94 1.27
CA SER A 114 -7.18 8.66 2.24
C SER A 114 -5.77 8.06 2.33
N GLY A 115 -4.80 8.82 1.85
CA GLY A 115 -3.37 8.48 1.91
C GLY A 115 -2.86 7.72 0.70
N ASP A 116 -1.61 8.01 0.34
CA ASP A 116 -0.89 7.26 -0.69
C ASP A 116 -0.75 5.80 -0.28
N PHE A 117 -0.92 4.91 -1.25
CA PHE A 117 -0.84 3.47 -1.11
C PHE A 117 -1.81 2.88 -0.07
N CYS A 118 -2.96 3.53 0.19
CA CYS A 118 -3.96 3.05 1.15
C CYS A 118 -4.46 1.62 0.88
N ASN A 119 -4.35 1.14 -0.37
CA ASN A 119 -4.67 -0.24 -0.76
C ASN A 119 -3.58 -1.26 -0.40
N GLU A 120 -2.54 -0.88 0.36
CA GLU A 120 -1.56 -1.80 0.94
C GLU A 120 -2.20 -2.74 1.97
N ALA A 121 -3.15 -2.20 2.75
CA ALA A 121 -3.59 -2.74 4.02
C ALA A 121 -3.83 -4.27 3.99
N PRO A 122 -3.32 -5.03 4.98
CA PRO A 122 -3.57 -6.46 5.07
C PRO A 122 -5.06 -6.72 5.30
N VAL A 123 -5.54 -7.88 4.83
CA VAL A 123 -6.96 -8.30 4.90
C VAL A 123 -7.46 -8.35 6.36
N SER A 124 -6.55 -8.40 7.34
CA SER A 124 -6.82 -8.61 8.77
C SER A 124 -7.11 -7.35 9.60
N LYS A 125 -6.74 -6.15 9.16
CA LYS A 125 -6.96 -4.92 9.97
C LYS A 125 -8.43 -4.46 9.99
N TRP A 126 -9.29 -5.06 9.16
CA TRP A 126 -10.67 -4.62 8.97
C TRP A 126 -11.68 -5.34 9.89
N PHE A 127 -11.29 -6.41 10.58
CA PHE A 127 -12.17 -7.12 11.52
C PHE A 127 -12.13 -6.60 12.97
N LEU A 128 -11.28 -5.62 13.30
CA LEU A 128 -11.07 -5.18 14.69
C LEU A 128 -11.77 -3.87 15.08
N SER A 129 -12.78 -3.42 14.34
CA SER A 129 -13.44 -2.13 14.65
C SER A 129 -14.82 -2.20 15.34
N THR A 130 -15.24 -3.34 15.90
CA THR A 130 -16.51 -3.39 16.67
C THR A 130 -16.45 -4.03 18.04
N ALA A 131 -15.36 -4.70 18.45
CA ALA A 131 -15.28 -5.32 19.78
C ALA A 131 -14.84 -4.37 20.91
N ALA A 132 -14.14 -3.27 20.60
CA ALA A 132 -13.57 -2.39 21.62
C ALA A 132 -14.58 -1.42 22.29
N LEU A 133 -15.76 -1.21 21.69
CA LEU A 133 -16.78 -0.27 22.19
C LEU A 133 -17.83 -0.90 23.12
N VAL A 134 -17.88 -2.24 23.20
CA VAL A 134 -18.86 -2.94 24.05
C VAL A 134 -18.31 -3.21 25.46
N LEU A 135 -16.99 -3.37 25.62
CA LEU A 135 -16.38 -3.66 26.92
C LEU A 135 -16.30 -2.47 27.88
N THR A 136 -16.38 -1.23 27.40
CA THR A 136 -16.39 -0.03 28.27
C THR A 136 -17.76 0.33 28.82
N LYS A 137 -18.85 -0.30 28.34
CA LYS A 137 -20.22 -0.06 28.84
C LYS A 137 -20.70 -1.08 29.87
N PHE A 138 -19.89 -2.09 30.23
CA PHE A 138 -20.21 -3.07 31.27
C PHE A 138 -19.34 -2.96 32.53
N LEU A 139 -18.49 -1.92 32.62
CA LEU A 139 -17.59 -1.67 33.76
C LEU A 139 -17.84 -0.34 34.47
N PHE A 140 -19.00 0.28 34.28
CA PHE A 140 -19.50 1.38 35.10
C PHE A 140 -20.97 1.16 35.45
#